data_AF-A0A2Z6QHU2-F1
#
_entry.id   AF-A0A2Z6QHU2-F1
#
_cell.length_a   1.000
_cell.length_b   1.000
_cell.length_c   1.000
_cell.angle_alpha   90.00
_cell.angle_beta   90.00
_cell.angle_gamma   90.00
#
_symmetry.space_group_name_H-M   'P 1'
#
loop_
_entity.id
_entity.type
_entity.pdbx_description
1 polymer ?
#
loop_
_entity_poly.entity_id
_entity_poly.type
_entity_poly.pdbx_seq_one_letter_code
_entity_poly.pdbx_strand_id
1 'polypeptide(L)'
;MIDSGLNSSIVSENVTKHLGLKLDRKKIHRLNGVTSKSHSLGMIDSVPVTIDDGKNSDTILDEFLVIPTEYDDNGKELSLFILGTQWQYHAGWEPLVKGEFKATRNGKTITIPLSVHKSQHNVFTVGKEPEPVKKN
;
A
#
# COMPACT_ATOMS: atom_id res chain seq x y z
N MET A 1 1.15 -5.13 -2.74
CA MET A 1 0.98 -5.51 -4.16
C MET A 1 0.80 -4.25 -4.99
N ILE A 2 1.35 -4.19 -6.19
CA ILE A 2 1.07 -3.11 -7.15
C ILE A 2 0.10 -3.69 -8.17
N ASP A 3 -1.07 -3.10 -8.33
CA ASP A 3 -2.13 -3.64 -9.17
C ASP A 3 -2.72 -2.55 -10.06
N SER A 4 -2.41 -2.60 -11.36
CA SER A 4 -2.94 -1.66 -12.35
C SER A 4 -4.39 -1.96 -12.77
N GLY A 5 -4.97 -3.08 -12.33
CA GLY A 5 -6.38 -3.42 -12.52
C GLY A 5 -7.30 -2.75 -11.50
N LEU A 6 -6.76 -2.10 -10.47
CA LEU A 6 -7.50 -1.40 -9.43
C LEU A 6 -7.32 0.11 -9.54
N ASN A 7 -8.43 0.85 -9.59
CA ASN A 7 -8.36 2.32 -9.63
C ASN A 7 -7.85 2.91 -8.31
N SER A 8 -8.41 2.43 -7.19
CA SER A 8 -8.08 2.90 -5.85
C SER A 8 -7.15 1.93 -5.12
N SER A 9 -6.29 2.47 -4.27
CA SER A 9 -5.49 1.67 -3.34
C SER A 9 -6.36 1.09 -2.22
N ILE A 10 -5.99 -0.10 -1.74
CA ILE A 10 -6.75 -0.88 -0.76
C ILE A 10 -5.85 -1.29 0.39
N VAL A 11 -6.38 -1.21 1.61
CA VAL A 11 -5.71 -1.69 2.82
C VAL A 11 -6.69 -2.44 3.72
N SER A 12 -6.23 -3.50 4.38
CA SER A 12 -7.03 -4.24 5.36
C SER A 12 -7.15 -3.49 6.68
N GLU A 13 -8.30 -3.63 7.35
CA GLU A 13 -8.61 -2.94 8.61
C GLU A 13 -7.52 -3.16 9.68
N ASN A 14 -7.01 -4.38 9.83
CA ASN A 14 -5.97 -4.69 10.81
C ASN A 14 -4.67 -3.90 10.60
N VAL A 15 -4.25 -3.69 9.35
CA VAL A 15 -3.08 -2.87 9.02
C VAL A 15 -3.33 -1.43 9.46
N THR A 16 -4.52 -0.89 9.17
CA THR A 16 -4.86 0.49 9.56
C THR A 16 -4.88 0.68 11.08
N LYS A 17 -5.43 -0.30 11.82
CA LYS A 17 -5.45 -0.31 13.29
C LYS A 17 -4.04 -0.38 13.86
N HIS A 18 -3.21 -1.26 13.32
CA HIS A 18 -1.81 -1.41 13.73
C HIS A 18 -1.03 -0.10 13.57
N LEU A 19 -1.29 0.64 12.49
CA LEU A 19 -0.66 1.93 12.20
C LEU A 19 -1.28 3.11 12.97
N GLY A 20 -2.43 2.92 13.60
CA GLY A 20 -3.17 3.98 14.29
C GLY A 20 -3.76 5.02 13.33
N LEU A 21 -4.05 4.63 12.09
CA LEU A 21 -4.62 5.52 11.08
C LEU A 21 -6.11 5.75 11.34
N LYS A 22 -6.57 6.99 11.14
CA LYS A 22 -7.96 7.37 11.39
C LYS A 22 -8.84 7.04 10.18
N LEU A 23 -9.71 6.05 10.35
CA LEU A 23 -10.71 5.66 9.37
C LEU A 23 -11.87 6.66 9.31
N ASP A 24 -12.14 7.21 8.13
CA ASP A 24 -13.39 7.92 7.85
C ASP A 24 -14.46 6.93 7.34
N ARG A 25 -15.38 6.57 8.24
CA ARG A 25 -16.51 5.67 7.96
C ARG A 25 -17.66 6.34 7.19
N LYS A 26 -17.61 7.65 6.93
CA LYS A 26 -18.62 8.34 6.12
C LYS A 26 -18.39 8.16 4.63
N LYS A 27 -17.14 7.94 4.22
CA LYS A 27 -16.71 7.76 2.81
C LYS A 27 -16.73 6.28 2.40
N ILE A 28 -17.92 5.66 2.38
CA ILE A 28 -18.07 4.26 1.96
C ILE A 28 -18.21 4.19 0.44
N HIS A 29 -17.27 3.49 -0.20
CA HIS A 29 -17.30 3.21 -1.63
C HIS A 29 -17.58 1.73 -1.88
N ARG A 30 -18.36 1.43 -2.92
CA ARG A 30 -18.57 0.05 -3.37
C ARG A 30 -17.43 -0.33 -4.32
N LEU A 31 -16.73 -1.42 -4.01
CA LEU A 31 -15.74 -1.98 -4.92
C LEU A 31 -16.48 -2.65 -6.08
N ASN A 32 -16.22 -2.20 -7.31
CA ASN A 32 -16.73 -2.81 -8.53
C ASN A 32 -15.63 -3.67 -9.17
N GLY A 33 -15.93 -4.89 -9.62
CA GLY A 33 -14.96 -5.79 -10.27
C GLY A 33 -14.39 -6.91 -9.38
N VAL A 34 -14.69 -6.88 -8.07
CA VAL A 34 -14.45 -8.01 -7.15
C VAL A 34 -15.70 -8.89 -7.15
N THR A 35 -15.53 -10.22 -7.25
CA THR A 35 -16.64 -11.20 -7.32
C THR A 35 -17.45 -11.28 -6.01
N SER A 36 -16.92 -10.76 -4.91
CA SER A 36 -17.61 -10.55 -3.65
C SER A 36 -18.04 -9.09 -3.51
N LYS A 37 -19.25 -8.88 -2.98
CA LYS A 37 -19.82 -7.58 -2.62
C LYS A 37 -19.09 -6.97 -1.41
N SER A 38 -17.77 -6.80 -1.52
CA SER A 38 -16.94 -6.23 -0.47
C SER A 38 -17.21 -4.73 -0.41
N HIS A 39 -18.11 -4.32 0.47
CA HIS A 39 -18.24 -2.92 0.85
C HIS A 39 -16.97 -2.51 1.60
N SER A 40 -16.35 -1.39 1.19
CA SER A 40 -15.33 -0.78 2.03
C SER A 40 -15.94 -0.38 3.38
N LEU A 41 -15.15 -0.47 4.45
CA LEU A 41 -15.49 0.04 5.78
C LEU A 41 -15.45 1.57 5.83
N GLY A 42 -14.78 2.18 4.86
CA GLY A 42 -14.54 3.61 4.75
C GLY A 42 -13.25 3.88 3.99
N MET A 43 -12.74 5.09 4.16
CA MET A 43 -11.51 5.55 3.52
C MET A 43 -10.56 6.15 4.57
N ILE A 44 -9.26 6.05 4.32
CA ILE A 44 -8.25 6.81 5.05
C ILE A 44 -7.63 7.79 4.08
N ASP A 45 -7.64 9.05 4.49
CA ASP A 45 -7.00 10.13 3.73
C ASP A 45 -5.51 10.20 4.09
N SER A 46 -4.66 10.50 3.10
CA SER A 46 -3.24 10.82 3.32
C SER A 46 -2.42 9.71 3.99
N VAL A 47 -2.54 8.46 3.53
CA VAL A 47 -1.66 7.36 3.95
C VAL A 47 -0.26 7.57 3.36
N PRO A 48 0.81 7.70 4.16
CA PRO A 48 2.17 7.81 3.65
C PRO A 48 2.68 6.44 3.20
N VAL A 49 3.12 6.38 1.95
CA VAL A 49 3.82 5.21 1.38
C VAL A 49 5.20 5.67 0.93
N THR A 50 6.23 5.11 1.55
CA THR A 50 7.62 5.37 1.19
C THR A 50 8.14 4.27 0.28
N ILE A 51 8.74 4.66 -0.84
CA ILE A 51 9.53 3.79 -1.72
C ILE A 51 10.99 4.22 -1.67
N ASP A 52 11.90 3.25 -1.71
CA ASP A 52 13.33 3.46 -1.57
C ASP A 52 14.09 2.38 -2.37
N ASP A 53 15.17 2.76 -3.04
CA ASP A 53 16.07 1.84 -3.77
C ASP A 53 17.51 1.81 -3.21
N GLY A 54 17.69 2.30 -1.98
CA GLY A 54 18.97 2.49 -1.31
C GLY A 54 19.74 3.75 -1.73
N LYS A 55 19.37 4.38 -2.84
CA LYS A 55 19.98 5.62 -3.33
C LYS A 55 19.03 6.81 -3.27
N ASN A 56 17.78 6.59 -3.66
CA ASN A 56 16.71 7.56 -3.69
C ASN A 56 15.55 7.03 -2.86
N SER A 57 14.90 7.94 -2.13
CA SER A 57 13.65 7.69 -1.43
C SER A 57 12.63 8.78 -1.75
N ASP A 58 11.36 8.40 -1.73
CA ASP A 58 10.25 9.32 -1.82
C ASP A 58 9.05 8.80 -1.03
N THR A 59 8.27 9.72 -0.47
CA THR A 59 7.04 9.43 0.27
C THR A 59 5.87 10.06 -0.45
N ILE A 60 4.88 9.23 -0.78
CA ILE A 60 3.66 9.63 -1.48
C ILE A 60 2.49 9.46 -0.51
N LEU A 61 1.75 10.54 -0.30
CA LEU A 61 0.50 10.53 0.45
C LEU A 61 -0.64 10.26 -0.53
N ASP A 62 -1.50 9.30 -0.22
CA ASP A 62 -2.69 9.03 -1.03
C ASP A 62 -3.85 8.48 -0.20
N GLU A 63 -5.03 8.41 -0.81
CA GLU A 63 -6.22 7.85 -0.21
C GLU A 63 -6.27 6.32 -0.36
N PHE A 64 -6.76 5.64 0.68
CA PHE A 64 -6.90 4.18 0.69
C PHE A 64 -8.31 3.78 1.09
N LEU A 65 -8.89 2.85 0.34
CA LEU A 65 -10.10 2.15 0.75
C LEU A 65 -9.76 1.10 1.79
N VAL A 66 -10.51 1.09 2.88
CA VAL A 66 -10.32 0.11 3.95
C VAL A 66 -11.32 -1.02 3.78
N ILE A 67 -10.83 -2.25 3.73
CA ILE A 67 -11.66 -3.45 3.67
C ILE A 67 -11.62 -4.22 4.99
N PRO A 68 -12.64 -5.03 5.31
CA PRO A 68 -12.59 -5.93 6.45
C PRO A 68 -11.34 -6.82 6.42
N THR A 69 -10.77 -7.11 7.59
CA THR A 69 -9.70 -8.10 7.73
C THR A 69 -10.25 -9.49 7.39
N GLU A 70 -9.56 -10.18 6.48
CA GLU A 70 -9.82 -11.59 6.19
C GLU A 70 -9.02 -12.48 7.14
N TYR A 71 -9.41 -13.75 7.25
CA TYR A 71 -8.75 -14.73 8.12
C TYR A 71 -8.48 -16.00 7.33
N ASP A 72 -7.35 -16.66 7.62
CA ASP A 72 -7.09 -18.00 7.09
C ASP A 72 -7.93 -19.07 7.81
N ASP A 73 -7.81 -20.32 7.36
CA ASP A 73 -8.54 -21.47 7.92
C ASP A 73 -8.22 -21.72 9.41
N ASN A 74 -7.10 -21.18 9.92
CA ASN A 74 -6.68 -21.28 11.31
C ASN A 74 -7.14 -20.06 12.15
N GLY A 75 -7.89 -19.13 11.56
CA GLY A 75 -8.34 -17.90 12.22
C GLY A 75 -7.23 -16.85 12.36
N LYS A 76 -6.12 -16.96 11.64
CA LYS A 76 -5.06 -15.94 11.62
C LYS A 76 -5.45 -14.82 10.66
N GLU A 77 -5.27 -13.58 11.11
CA GLU A 77 -5.50 -12.41 10.27
C GLU A 77 -4.64 -12.40 9.00
N LEU A 78 -5.27 -12.10 7.88
CA LEU A 78 -4.63 -11.85 6.59
C LEU A 78 -4.59 -10.34 6.33
N SER A 79 -3.37 -9.82 6.24
CA SER A 79 -3.13 -8.41 5.95
C SER A 79 -3.01 -8.16 4.45
N LEU A 80 -3.73 -7.15 3.96
CA LEU A 80 -3.70 -6.75 2.56
C LEU A 80 -3.28 -5.29 2.41
N PHE A 81 -2.39 -5.04 1.46
CA PHE A 81 -1.96 -3.70 1.07
C PHE A 81 -1.74 -3.67 -0.45
N ILE A 82 -2.60 -2.98 -1.18
CA ILE A 82 -2.56 -2.88 -2.64
C ILE A 82 -2.48 -1.42 -3.06
N LEU A 83 -1.54 -1.13 -3.96
CA LEU A 83 -1.35 0.16 -4.60
C LEU A 83 -2.05 0.15 -5.95
N GLY A 84 -3.17 0.87 -6.03
CA GLY A 84 -3.95 1.03 -7.26
C GLY A 84 -3.32 2.04 -8.22
N THR A 85 -3.96 2.24 -9.38
CA THR A 85 -3.45 3.14 -10.42
C THR A 85 -3.37 4.59 -9.97
N GLN A 86 -4.29 5.07 -9.11
CA GLN A 86 -4.21 6.43 -8.56
C GLN A 86 -2.87 6.69 -7.84
N TRP A 87 -2.48 5.79 -6.94
CA TRP A 87 -1.21 5.90 -6.24
C TRP A 87 -0.02 5.80 -7.20
N GLN A 88 -0.10 4.89 -8.18
CA GLN A 88 0.95 4.72 -9.19
C GLN A 88 1.12 6.00 -10.03
N TYR A 89 0.04 6.67 -10.41
CA TYR A 89 0.12 7.98 -11.09
C TYR A 89 0.76 9.05 -10.21
N HIS A 90 0.38 9.13 -8.93
CA HIS A 90 1.02 10.05 -7.98
C HIS A 90 2.52 9.75 -7.77
N ALA A 91 2.92 8.49 -7.89
CA ALA A 91 4.32 8.07 -7.84
C ALA A 91 5.13 8.46 -9.10
N GLY A 92 4.48 8.92 -10.17
CA GLY A 92 5.13 9.12 -11.46
C GLY A 92 5.62 7.80 -12.05
N TRP A 93 4.79 6.75 -11.95
CA TRP A 93 5.18 5.43 -12.41
C TRP A 93 5.45 5.39 -13.93
N GLU A 94 6.44 4.58 -14.31
CA GLU A 94 6.72 4.23 -15.70
C GLU A 94 6.25 2.80 -15.99
N PRO A 95 5.89 2.46 -17.24
CA PRO A 95 5.52 1.10 -17.62
C PRO A 95 6.51 0.06 -17.12
N LEU A 96 6.01 -1.08 -16.64
CA LEU A 96 6.87 -2.14 -16.14
C LEU A 96 7.74 -2.71 -17.26
N VAL A 97 9.05 -2.48 -17.19
CA VAL A 97 10.02 -3.01 -18.17
C VAL A 97 10.96 -3.95 -17.44
N LYS A 98 11.14 -5.17 -17.97
CA LYS A 98 12.06 -6.20 -17.42
C LYS A 98 11.83 -6.56 -15.95
N GLY A 99 10.60 -6.44 -15.47
CA GLY A 99 10.27 -6.72 -14.07
C GLY A 99 10.73 -5.63 -13.10
N GLU A 100 11.00 -4.42 -13.57
CA GLU A 100 11.34 -3.28 -12.72
C GLU A 100 10.13 -2.37 -12.58
N PHE A 101 9.79 -2.01 -11.34
CA PHE A 101 8.91 -0.89 -11.06
C PHE A 101 9.76 0.38 -10.97
N LYS A 102 9.43 1.37 -11.77
CA LYS A 102 10.11 2.67 -11.78
C LYS A 102 9.12 3.77 -11.45
N ALA A 103 9.54 4.64 -10.54
CA ALA A 103 8.80 5.83 -10.16
C ALA A 103 9.74 7.02 -10.31
N THR A 104 9.36 7.97 -11.17
CA THR A 104 10.14 9.18 -11.44
C THR A 104 9.38 10.40 -10.94
N ARG A 105 9.91 11.05 -9.92
CA ARG A 105 9.32 12.25 -9.32
C ARG A 105 10.40 13.24 -8.92
N ASN A 106 10.17 14.53 -9.16
CA ASN A 106 11.13 15.61 -8.87
C ASN A 106 12.54 15.39 -9.44
N GLY A 107 12.64 14.79 -10.63
CA GLY A 107 13.91 14.49 -11.29
C GLY A 107 14.71 13.34 -10.65
N LYS A 108 14.14 12.64 -9.67
CA LYS A 108 14.69 11.42 -9.08
C LYS A 108 13.90 10.22 -9.58
N THR A 109 14.62 9.16 -9.95
CA THR A 109 14.02 7.88 -10.32
C THR A 109 14.37 6.86 -9.25
N ILE A 110 13.35 6.20 -8.71
CA ILE A 110 13.46 5.08 -7.77
C ILE A 110 13.15 3.81 -8.55
N THR A 111 14.08 2.87 -8.55
CA THR A 111 13.90 1.58 -9.26
C THR A 111 13.81 0.44 -8.27
N ILE A 112 12.63 -0.18 -8.19
CA ILE A 112 12.40 -1.36 -7.35
C ILE A 112 12.32 -2.60 -8.26
N PRO A 113 13.25 -3.56 -8.14
CA PRO A 113 13.12 -4.83 -8.85
C PRO A 113 11.91 -5.60 -8.31
N LEU A 114 10.95 -5.92 -9.18
CA LEU A 114 9.86 -6.82 -8.85
C LEU A 114 10.33 -8.25 -9.09
N SER A 115 10.55 -8.99 -8.01
CA SER A 115 10.75 -10.44 -8.10
C SER A 115 9.50 -11.11 -8.65
N VAL A 116 9.60 -11.68 -9.85
CA VAL A 116 8.55 -12.50 -10.50
C VAL A 116 8.41 -13.91 -9.90
N HIS A 117 9.05 -14.18 -8.76
CA HIS A 117 8.89 -15.45 -8.07
C HIS A 117 7.50 -15.57 -7.44
N LYS A 118 6.73 -16.59 -7.85
CA LYS A 118 5.56 -17.09 -7.13
C LYS A 118 5.92 -17.20 -5.64
N SER A 119 5.23 -16.43 -4.80
CA SER A 119 5.21 -16.46 -3.33
C SER A 119 6.57 -16.46 -2.62
N GLN A 120 6.92 -15.32 -2.00
CA GLN A 120 7.29 -15.23 -0.57
C GLN A 120 7.54 -13.75 -0.19
N HIS A 121 6.67 -13.22 0.66
CA HIS A 121 6.74 -11.97 1.45
C HIS A 121 7.69 -10.85 1.00
N ASN A 122 7.18 -9.90 0.19
CA ASN A 122 7.74 -8.55 0.15
C ASN A 122 7.34 -7.83 1.45
N VAL A 123 8.32 -7.57 2.31
CA VAL A 123 8.13 -6.79 3.55
C VAL A 123 8.01 -5.32 3.15
N PHE A 124 6.80 -4.78 3.21
CA PHE A 124 6.56 -3.34 3.20
C PHE A 124 6.71 -2.86 4.65
N THR A 125 7.75 -2.09 4.94
CA THR A 125 7.93 -1.49 6.27
C THR A 125 7.17 -0.17 6.30
N VAL A 126 6.06 -0.13 7.06
CA VAL A 126 5.42 1.13 7.42
C VAL A 126 5.92 1.51 8.81
N GLY A 127 6.76 2.54 8.89
CA GLY A 127 7.37 2.99 10.15
C GLY A 127 6.64 4.16 10.80
N LYS A 128 6.64 4.19 12.13
CA LYS A 128 6.62 5.43 12.93
C LYS A 128 8.06 5.91 13.12
N GLU A 129 8.28 7.22 13.31
CA GLU A 129 9.61 7.78 13.59
C GLU A 129 10.32 7.02 14.73
N PRO A 130 11.64 6.78 14.63
CA PRO A 130 12.38 6.05 15.64
C PRO A 130 12.51 6.85 16.93
N GLU A 131 12.15 6.25 18.06
CA GLU A 131 12.47 6.80 19.38
C GLU A 131 13.98 6.70 19.68
N PRO A 132 14.56 7.70 20.36
CA PRO A 132 16.00 7.71 20.64
C PRO A 132 16.38 6.67 21.68
N VAL A 133 17.33 5.80 21.31
CA VAL A 133 17.90 4.78 22.19
C VAL A 133 18.68 5.44 23.34
N LYS A 134 18.24 5.26 24.59
CA LYS A 134 19.05 5.55 25.77
C LYS A 134 20.15 4.49 25.90
N LYS A 135 21.40 4.93 25.85
CA LYS A 135 22.58 4.11 26.17
C LYS A 135 22.69 3.99 27.70
N ASN A 136 22.78 2.76 28.20
CA ASN A 136 23.33 2.44 29.52
C ASN A 136 24.74 1.91 29.34
#